data_AF-A0A8J3ZC46-F1
#
_entry.id   AF-A0A8J3ZC46-F1
#
_cell.length_a   1.000
_cell.length_b   1.000
_cell.length_c   1.000
_cell.angle_alpha   90.00
_cell.angle_beta   90.00
_cell.angle_gamma   90.00
#
_symmetry.space_group_name_H-M   'P 1'
#
loop_
_entity.id
_entity.type
_entity.pdbx_description
1 polymer ?
#
loop_
_entity_poly.entity_id
_entity_poly.type
_entity_poly.pdbx_seq_one_letter_code
_entity_poly.pdbx_strand_id
1 'polypeptide(L)'
;MELHRHWKTGLYGPLWILVAIGCFLAPTLILPALRYEFFVGNWIAYPAGAVLLLIGAYTIRDHSKPYLLRFDETGVVWRVSNAHGAVPWHDVVRFGLEKKPDDAPRVKPKHLTLWLRHPLPGAGDPDVELQGLAGYRLAEVGELVESAEQIVAGLRRYTPALETVTGAAGATAFVEQFGGAPASYGDRRAPAEGECAVCGSAPASFVVLQSVVSAAVFHWTSAERGWRCRDCALATYRHLTARTLLGCWWGVGVIGGPVVVLANRLRMRPALRLGPPQPTPGVAALSPRPLDPGPRVLARPGGIVGTLVGVVLTLLVAFVIFALATT
;
A
#
# COMPACT_ATOMS: atom_id res chain seq x y z
N MET A 1 -11.43 9.85 -13.07
CA MET A 1 -11.96 10.58 -11.89
C MET A 1 -11.47 9.88 -10.63
N GLU A 2 -10.77 10.59 -9.76
CA GLU A 2 -10.38 10.09 -8.44
C GLU A 2 -11.43 10.56 -7.44
N LEU A 3 -11.99 9.63 -6.65
CA LEU A 3 -12.90 9.94 -5.56
C LEU A 3 -12.11 9.99 -4.26
N HIS A 4 -12.05 11.18 -3.66
CA HIS A 4 -11.25 11.43 -2.48
C HIS A 4 -12.07 11.21 -1.20
N ARG A 5 -11.40 10.69 -0.16
CA ARG A 5 -12.00 10.56 1.17
C ARG A 5 -12.17 11.95 1.80
N HIS A 6 -13.28 12.18 2.48
CA HIS A 6 -13.63 13.45 3.10
C HIS A 6 -12.57 13.88 4.14
N TRP A 7 -11.99 15.08 3.94
CA TRP A 7 -10.86 15.62 4.72
C TRP A 7 -11.12 15.75 6.24
N LYS A 8 -12.37 15.93 6.67
CA LYS A 8 -12.74 15.99 8.10
C LYS A 8 -12.27 14.77 8.90
N THR A 9 -12.17 13.60 8.28
CA THR A 9 -11.58 12.41 8.93
C THR A 9 -10.06 12.55 9.11
N GLY A 10 -9.38 13.30 8.24
CA GLY A 10 -7.96 13.58 8.31
C GLY A 10 -7.53 14.60 9.38
N LEU A 11 -8.46 15.34 10.00
CA LEU A 11 -8.13 16.33 11.03
C LEU A 11 -7.68 15.68 12.35
N TYR A 12 -8.12 14.45 12.61
CA TYR A 12 -7.79 13.73 13.85
C TYR A 12 -6.29 13.42 13.95
N GLY A 13 -5.61 13.14 12.84
CA GLY A 13 -4.19 12.80 12.86
C GLY A 13 -3.27 13.93 13.37
N PRO A 14 -3.33 15.13 12.78
CA PRO A 14 -2.62 16.30 13.29
C PRO A 14 -2.99 16.63 14.74
N LEU A 15 -4.28 16.50 15.11
CA LEU A 15 -4.73 16.72 16.49
C LEU A 15 -4.04 15.76 17.46
N TRP A 16 -3.98 14.46 17.16
CA TRP A 16 -3.30 13.48 18.00
C TRP A 16 -1.79 13.75 18.14
N ILE A 17 -1.14 14.23 17.08
CA ILE A 17 0.27 14.65 17.15
C ILE A 17 0.44 15.86 18.07
N LEU A 18 -0.43 16.87 17.99
CA LEU A 18 -0.37 18.04 18.87
C LEU A 18 -0.56 17.65 20.34
N VAL A 19 -1.50 16.75 20.64
CA VAL A 19 -1.70 16.22 21.99
C VAL A 19 -0.46 15.43 22.44
N ALA A 20 0.12 14.60 21.58
CA ALA A 20 1.34 13.86 21.88
C ALA A 20 2.51 14.79 22.21
N ILE A 21 2.72 15.84 21.43
CA ILE A 21 3.74 16.88 21.68
C ILE A 21 3.47 17.54 23.04
N GLY A 22 2.21 17.86 23.35
CA GLY A 22 1.80 18.36 24.66
C GLY A 22 2.21 17.41 25.80
N CYS A 23 2.00 16.10 25.65
CA CYS A 23 2.43 15.10 26.63
C CYS A 23 3.95 15.02 26.79
N PHE A 24 4.73 15.19 25.71
CA PHE A 24 6.20 15.20 25.77
C PHE A 24 6.75 16.47 26.44
N LEU A 25 6.09 17.61 26.23
CA LEU A 25 6.52 18.92 26.75
C LEU A 25 6.00 19.22 28.16
N ALA A 26 4.91 18.59 28.58
CA ALA A 26 4.29 18.82 29.89
C ALA A 26 5.24 18.58 31.08
N PRO A 27 6.03 17.48 31.13
CA PRO A 27 7.07 17.27 32.13
C PRO A 27 8.07 18.40 32.28
N THR A 28 8.48 19.01 31.17
CA THR A 28 9.59 19.97 31.13
C THR A 28 9.15 21.42 31.25
N LEU A 29 7.94 21.75 30.79
CA LEU A 29 7.45 23.14 30.69
C LEU A 29 6.29 23.44 31.65
N ILE A 30 5.35 22.50 31.83
CA ILE A 30 4.08 22.77 32.51
C ILE A 30 4.17 22.40 34.00
N LEU A 31 4.69 21.21 34.31
CA LEU A 31 4.76 20.72 35.70
C LEU A 31 5.69 21.57 36.59
N PRO A 32 6.88 22.03 36.13
CA PRO A 32 7.71 22.92 36.92
C PRO A 32 7.05 24.28 37.18
N ALA A 33 6.32 24.82 36.20
CA ALA A 33 5.59 26.08 36.33
C ALA A 33 4.45 26.00 37.37
N LEU A 34 3.87 24.81 37.56
CA LEU A 34 2.82 24.54 38.55
C LEU A 34 3.36 24.04 39.89
N ARG A 35 4.69 23.98 40.08
CA ARG A 35 5.37 23.47 41.29
C ARG A 35 4.96 22.04 41.70
N TYR A 36 4.57 21.20 40.75
CA TYR A 36 4.28 19.78 41.02
C TYR A 36 5.50 18.92 40.66
N GLU A 37 6.24 18.47 41.66
CA GLU A 37 7.35 17.51 41.50
C GLU A 37 6.82 16.07 41.60
N PHE A 38 6.18 15.56 40.53
CA PHE A 38 5.79 14.15 40.49
C PHE A 38 6.77 13.34 39.64
N PHE A 39 7.61 12.54 40.30
CA PHE A 39 8.44 11.51 39.66
C PHE A 39 7.59 10.53 38.82
N VAL A 40 6.37 10.22 39.26
CA VAL A 40 5.41 9.33 38.57
C VAL A 40 4.84 9.95 37.29
N GLY A 41 4.77 11.28 37.20
CA GLY A 41 4.22 12.00 36.04
C GLY A 41 5.03 11.76 34.75
N ASN A 42 6.37 11.71 34.88
CA ASN A 42 7.27 11.48 33.75
C ASN A 42 7.13 10.06 33.18
N TRP A 43 6.94 9.06 34.05
CA TRP A 43 6.78 7.67 33.65
C TRP A 43 5.47 7.39 32.90
N ILE A 44 4.44 8.24 33.07
CA ILE A 44 3.15 8.09 32.38
C ILE A 44 3.10 8.99 31.15
N ALA A 45 3.61 10.24 31.24
CA ALA A 45 3.53 11.22 30.18
C ALA A 45 4.32 10.81 28.93
N TYR A 46 5.53 10.24 29.09
CA TYR A 46 6.34 9.84 27.93
C TYR A 46 5.77 8.63 27.17
N PRO A 47 5.34 7.53 27.83
CA PRO A 47 4.67 6.44 27.12
C PRO A 47 3.33 6.87 26.50
N ALA A 48 2.53 7.68 27.21
CA ALA A 48 1.28 8.20 26.66
C ALA A 48 1.53 9.08 25.43
N GLY A 49 2.51 9.98 25.49
CA GLY A 49 2.95 10.79 24.35
C GLY A 49 3.40 9.92 23.17
N ALA A 50 4.18 8.86 23.43
CA ALA A 50 4.62 7.93 22.39
C ALA A 50 3.45 7.18 21.74
N VAL A 51 2.47 6.69 22.51
CA VAL A 51 1.27 6.03 22.00
C VAL A 51 0.43 6.98 21.14
N LEU A 52 0.21 8.20 21.63
CA LEU A 52 -0.56 9.22 20.90
C LEU A 52 0.14 9.65 19.60
N LEU A 53 1.48 9.74 19.61
CA LEU A 53 2.27 10.02 18.42
C LEU A 53 2.09 8.91 17.37
N LEU A 54 2.09 7.64 17.80
CA LEU A 54 1.88 6.50 16.92
C LEU A 54 0.46 6.47 16.35
N ILE A 55 -0.55 6.80 17.15
CA ILE A 55 -1.95 6.94 16.69
C ILE A 55 -2.05 8.08 15.66
N GLY A 56 -1.43 9.23 15.92
CA GLY A 56 -1.38 10.35 15.00
C GLY A 56 -0.67 10.02 13.68
N ALA A 57 0.48 9.34 13.76
CA ALA A 57 1.21 8.91 12.57
C ALA A 57 0.46 7.83 11.77
N TYR A 58 -0.18 6.88 12.45
CA TYR A 58 -1.00 5.84 11.82
C TYR A 58 -2.19 6.44 11.07
N THR A 59 -2.92 7.37 11.71
CA THR A 59 -4.06 8.05 11.09
C THR A 59 -3.61 8.88 9.88
N ILE A 60 -2.55 9.68 9.99
CA ILE A 60 -1.99 10.42 8.84
C ILE A 60 -1.61 9.46 7.70
N ARG A 61 -0.96 8.34 8.02
CA ARG A 61 -0.60 7.33 7.02
C ARG A 61 -1.84 6.73 6.36
N ASP A 62 -2.88 6.40 7.12
CA ASP A 62 -4.11 5.86 6.55
C ASP A 62 -4.80 6.90 5.64
N HIS A 63 -4.80 8.17 6.03
CA HIS A 63 -5.32 9.29 5.24
C HIS A 63 -4.46 9.68 4.04
N SER A 64 -3.16 9.35 4.04
CA SER A 64 -2.26 9.59 2.91
C SER A 64 -2.48 8.64 1.72
N LYS A 65 -3.39 7.66 1.87
CA LYS A 65 -3.79 6.81 0.74
C LYS A 65 -4.63 7.66 -0.24
N PRO A 66 -4.18 7.84 -1.50
CA PRO A 66 -4.58 8.97 -2.34
C PRO A 66 -6.04 8.95 -2.85
N TYR A 67 -6.68 7.78 -2.88
CA TYR A 67 -8.07 7.63 -3.34
C TYR A 67 -8.69 6.36 -2.75
N LEU A 68 -9.99 6.42 -2.46
CA LEU A 68 -10.78 5.24 -2.07
C LEU A 68 -11.24 4.48 -3.33
N LEU A 69 -11.56 5.24 -4.37
CA LEU A 69 -11.97 4.74 -5.67
C LEU A 69 -11.38 5.61 -6.78
N ARG A 70 -10.89 4.97 -7.83
CA ARG A 70 -10.40 5.65 -9.03
C ARG A 70 -11.05 5.03 -10.25
N PHE A 71 -11.64 5.91 -11.06
CA PHE A 71 -12.13 5.59 -12.38
C PHE A 71 -11.14 6.10 -13.41
N ASP A 72 -10.70 5.26 -14.32
CA ASP A 72 -9.85 5.66 -15.44
C ASP A 72 -10.29 4.97 -16.74
N GLU A 73 -9.50 5.07 -17.79
CA GLU A 73 -9.83 4.48 -19.09
C GLU A 73 -9.79 2.94 -19.06
N THR A 74 -9.08 2.34 -18.10
CA THR A 74 -8.92 0.89 -18.00
C THR A 74 -10.04 0.24 -17.18
N GLY A 75 -10.60 0.96 -16.21
CA GLY A 75 -11.66 0.42 -15.37
C GLY A 75 -11.85 1.16 -14.05
N VAL A 76 -12.27 0.39 -13.06
CA VAL A 76 -12.47 0.81 -11.67
C VAL A 76 -11.37 0.22 -10.81
N VAL A 77 -10.53 1.07 -10.25
CA VAL A 77 -9.57 0.68 -9.22
C VAL A 77 -10.17 1.02 -7.87
N TRP A 78 -10.27 0.04 -6.99
CA TRP A 78 -10.87 0.21 -5.68
C TRP A 78 -9.90 -0.19 -4.58
N ARG A 79 -10.10 0.42 -3.41
CA ARG A 79 -9.33 0.13 -2.21
C ARG A 79 -10.22 0.25 -0.98
N VAL A 80 -10.72 -0.88 -0.49
CA VAL A 80 -11.53 -0.94 0.74
C VAL A 80 -10.77 -1.73 1.80
N SER A 81 -10.42 -1.05 2.89
CA SER A 81 -9.68 -1.63 4.02
C SER A 81 -8.34 -2.26 3.57
N ASN A 82 -8.25 -3.59 3.56
CA ASN A 82 -7.07 -4.38 3.18
C ASN A 82 -7.16 -4.96 1.75
N ALA A 83 -8.34 -4.92 1.14
CA ALA A 83 -8.55 -5.40 -0.20
C ALA A 83 -8.35 -4.27 -1.22
N HIS A 84 -7.72 -4.61 -2.33
CA HIS A 84 -7.54 -3.71 -3.47
C HIS A 84 -7.66 -4.54 -4.73
N GLY A 85 -8.24 -3.94 -5.76
CA GLY A 85 -8.43 -4.61 -7.03
C GLY A 85 -8.68 -3.60 -8.14
N ALA A 86 -8.64 -4.11 -9.35
CA ALA A 86 -9.02 -3.39 -10.55
C ALA A 86 -10.06 -4.23 -11.28
N VAL A 87 -11.14 -3.59 -11.74
CA VAL A 87 -12.18 -4.21 -12.55
C VAL A 87 -12.22 -3.51 -13.89
N PRO A 88 -11.99 -4.21 -15.01
CA PRO A 88 -12.07 -3.59 -16.31
C PRO A 88 -13.53 -3.23 -16.64
N TRP A 89 -13.74 -2.17 -17.43
CA TRP A 89 -15.10 -1.67 -17.73
C TRP A 89 -16.04 -2.72 -18.34
N HIS A 90 -15.53 -3.71 -19.08
CA HIS A 90 -16.36 -4.74 -19.70
C HIS A 90 -16.98 -5.73 -18.70
N ASP A 91 -16.39 -5.87 -17.51
CA ASP A 91 -16.94 -6.70 -16.42
C ASP A 91 -17.96 -5.93 -15.57
N VAL A 92 -17.93 -4.60 -15.66
CA VAL A 92 -18.82 -3.71 -14.92
C VAL A 92 -20.17 -3.65 -15.60
N VAL A 93 -21.21 -4.11 -14.89
CA VAL A 93 -22.58 -4.10 -15.41
C VAL A 93 -23.28 -2.79 -15.07
N ARG A 94 -23.16 -2.31 -13.83
CA ARG A 94 -23.74 -1.01 -13.42
C ARG A 94 -23.13 -0.48 -12.13
N PHE A 95 -23.31 0.82 -11.90
CA PHE A 95 -23.16 1.44 -10.59
C PHE A 95 -24.52 1.82 -10.04
N GLY A 96 -24.75 1.53 -8.77
CA GLY A 96 -25.94 1.94 -8.03
C GLY A 96 -25.57 2.84 -6.87
N LEU A 97 -26.35 3.90 -6.65
CA LEU A 97 -26.41 4.56 -5.35
C LEU A 97 -27.59 3.95 -4.58
N GLU A 98 -27.26 3.06 -3.67
CA GLU A 98 -28.24 2.18 -3.03
C GLU A 98 -28.39 2.48 -1.54
N LYS A 99 -29.55 2.08 -1.02
CA LYS A 99 -29.85 2.06 0.41
C LYS A 99 -29.45 0.72 0.97
N LYS A 100 -29.13 0.66 2.27
CA LYS A 100 -29.01 -0.64 2.93
C LYS A 100 -30.39 -1.32 2.92
N PRO A 101 -30.48 -2.65 2.74
CA PRO A 101 -31.76 -3.36 2.76
C PRO A 101 -32.62 -3.06 4.00
N ASP A 102 -31.98 -2.79 5.14
CA ASP A 102 -32.64 -2.51 6.43
C ASP A 102 -32.99 -1.02 6.64
N ASP A 103 -32.61 -0.13 5.73
CA ASP A 103 -32.85 1.30 5.91
C ASP A 103 -34.32 1.68 5.66
N ALA A 104 -34.86 2.58 6.49
CA ALA A 104 -36.22 3.06 6.32
C ALA A 104 -36.44 3.74 4.95
N PRO A 105 -37.67 3.68 4.36
CA PRO A 105 -37.94 4.15 2.99
C PRO A 105 -37.54 5.61 2.72
N ARG A 106 -37.52 6.46 3.74
CA ARG A 106 -37.21 7.90 3.63
C ARG A 106 -35.70 8.23 3.72
N VAL A 107 -34.84 7.26 4.03
CA VAL A 107 -33.39 7.48 4.12
C VAL A 107 -32.82 7.68 2.72
N LYS A 108 -31.98 8.69 2.53
CA LYS A 108 -31.27 8.91 1.25
C LYS A 108 -30.28 7.76 1.00
N PRO A 109 -30.08 7.30 -0.25
CA PRO A 109 -29.07 6.28 -0.55
C PRO A 109 -27.69 6.74 -0.09
N LYS A 110 -26.97 5.85 0.59
CA LYS A 110 -25.67 6.13 1.20
C LYS A 110 -24.53 5.35 0.60
N HIS A 111 -24.80 4.25 -0.12
CA HIS A 111 -23.74 3.35 -0.59
C HIS A 111 -23.58 3.44 -2.09
N LEU A 112 -22.34 3.52 -2.55
CA LEU A 112 -21.96 3.32 -3.94
C LEU A 112 -21.69 1.81 -4.14
N THR A 113 -22.57 1.15 -4.87
CA THR A 113 -22.49 -0.28 -5.18
C THR A 113 -22.00 -0.49 -6.61
N LEU A 114 -21.02 -1.38 -6.78
CA LEU A 114 -20.53 -1.86 -8.07
C LEU A 114 -21.14 -3.24 -8.36
N TRP A 115 -21.82 -3.38 -9.49
CA TRP A 115 -22.45 -4.62 -9.91
C TRP A 115 -21.66 -5.27 -11.04
N LEU A 116 -21.31 -6.53 -10.86
CA LEU A 116 -20.47 -7.30 -11.78
C LEU A 116 -21.18 -8.58 -12.25
N ARG A 117 -20.82 -9.06 -13.45
CA ARG A 117 -21.26 -10.38 -13.95
C ARG A 117 -20.60 -11.53 -13.21
N HIS A 118 -19.36 -11.31 -12.80
CA HIS A 118 -18.53 -12.31 -12.13
C HIS A 118 -18.10 -11.79 -10.76
N PRO A 119 -17.93 -12.70 -9.77
CA PRO A 119 -17.41 -12.32 -8.47
C PRO A 119 -16.07 -11.60 -8.60
N LEU A 120 -15.90 -10.55 -7.84
CA LEU A 120 -14.73 -9.68 -7.87
C LEU A 120 -13.51 -10.44 -7.31
N PRO A 121 -12.46 -10.71 -8.11
CA PRO A 121 -11.32 -11.48 -7.63
C PRO A 121 -10.64 -10.80 -6.44
N GLY A 122 -10.60 -11.50 -5.31
CA GLY A 122 -9.98 -11.01 -4.08
C GLY A 122 -10.84 -10.06 -3.25
N ALA A 123 -12.03 -9.66 -3.72
CA ALA A 123 -13.08 -9.25 -2.79
C ALA A 123 -13.65 -10.51 -2.14
N GLY A 124 -14.14 -10.39 -0.90
CA GLY A 124 -14.88 -11.47 -0.27
C GLY A 124 -16.21 -11.75 -0.99
N ASP A 125 -17.14 -12.39 -0.27
CA ASP A 125 -18.48 -12.61 -0.79
C ASP A 125 -19.18 -11.28 -1.15
N PRO A 126 -20.02 -11.24 -2.20
CA PRO A 126 -20.76 -10.04 -2.57
C PRO A 126 -21.65 -9.57 -1.42
N ASP A 127 -21.77 -8.25 -1.26
CA ASP A 127 -22.64 -7.64 -0.26
C ASP A 127 -24.12 -7.87 -0.56
N VAL A 128 -24.47 -7.89 -1.84
CA VAL A 128 -25.82 -8.06 -2.35
C VAL A 128 -25.77 -8.86 -3.64
N GLU A 129 -26.66 -9.84 -3.79
CA GLU A 129 -26.86 -10.54 -5.06
C GLU A 129 -28.23 -10.20 -5.64
N LEU A 130 -28.27 -9.86 -6.92
CA LEU A 130 -29.52 -9.53 -7.61
C LEU A 130 -29.49 -10.11 -9.02
N GLN A 131 -30.38 -11.05 -9.30
CA GLN A 131 -30.56 -11.63 -10.65
C GLN A 131 -29.24 -12.19 -11.24
N GLY A 132 -28.42 -12.82 -10.40
CA GLY A 132 -27.12 -13.38 -10.81
C GLY A 132 -25.99 -12.36 -10.94
N LEU A 133 -26.23 -11.08 -10.62
CA LEU A 133 -25.19 -10.06 -10.50
C LEU A 133 -24.67 -9.99 -9.07
N ALA A 134 -23.35 -9.87 -8.94
CA ALA A 134 -22.65 -9.69 -7.68
C ALA A 134 -22.46 -8.20 -7.40
N GLY A 135 -23.08 -7.69 -6.33
CA GLY A 135 -23.03 -6.31 -5.88
C GLY A 135 -22.03 -6.12 -4.75
N TYR A 136 -21.06 -5.22 -4.94
CA TYR A 136 -20.02 -4.90 -3.97
C TYR A 136 -20.14 -3.44 -3.54
N ARG A 137 -20.26 -3.19 -2.23
CA ARG A 137 -20.30 -1.84 -1.66
C ARG A 137 -18.89 -1.28 -1.61
N LEU A 138 -18.65 -0.30 -2.47
CA LEU A 138 -17.33 0.30 -2.62
C LEU A 138 -17.07 1.41 -1.60
N ALA A 139 -18.08 2.24 -1.31
CA ALA A 139 -17.93 3.42 -0.48
C ALA A 139 -19.27 3.88 0.09
N GLU A 140 -19.23 4.56 1.24
CA GLU A 140 -20.32 5.45 1.63
C GLU A 140 -20.15 6.83 1.01
N VAL A 141 -21.21 7.38 0.41
CA VAL A 141 -21.22 8.72 -0.21
C VAL A 141 -20.82 9.79 0.80
N GLY A 142 -21.17 9.62 2.08
CA GLY A 142 -20.78 10.53 3.16
C GLY A 142 -19.28 10.51 3.48
N GLU A 143 -18.56 9.46 3.07
CA GLU A 143 -17.11 9.38 3.20
C GLU A 143 -16.37 10.03 2.03
N LEU A 144 -17.07 10.42 0.95
CA LEU A 144 -16.49 11.02 -0.24
C LEU A 144 -16.55 12.54 -0.18
N VAL A 145 -15.59 13.20 -0.83
CA VAL A 145 -15.59 14.68 -0.98
C VAL A 145 -16.61 15.10 -2.04
N GLU A 146 -16.76 14.29 -3.07
CA GLU A 146 -17.62 14.56 -4.22
C GLU A 146 -19.10 14.31 -3.87
N SER A 147 -19.98 15.20 -4.32
CA SER A 147 -21.41 15.00 -4.16
C SER A 147 -21.91 13.82 -5.01
N ALA A 148 -23.05 13.23 -4.63
CA ALA A 148 -23.69 12.18 -5.43
C ALA A 148 -23.88 12.59 -6.91
N GLU A 149 -24.22 13.86 -7.15
CA GLU A 149 -24.39 14.42 -8.50
C GLU A 149 -23.06 14.49 -9.26
N GLN A 150 -21.97 14.89 -8.61
CA GLN A 150 -20.63 14.90 -9.20
C GLN A 150 -20.14 13.49 -9.52
N ILE A 151 -20.39 12.52 -8.63
CA ILE A 151 -20.07 11.11 -8.83
C ILE A 151 -20.82 10.58 -10.06
N VAL A 152 -22.13 10.81 -10.14
CA VAL A 152 -22.97 10.40 -11.27
C VAL A 152 -22.50 11.06 -12.57
N ALA A 153 -22.24 12.36 -12.57
CA ALA A 153 -21.75 13.09 -13.73
C ALA A 153 -20.38 12.58 -14.21
N GLY A 154 -19.49 12.20 -13.28
CA GLY A 154 -18.19 11.62 -13.57
C GLY A 154 -18.29 10.21 -14.16
N LEU A 155 -19.14 9.35 -13.58
CA LEU A 155 -19.40 8.00 -14.08
C LEU A 155 -19.95 8.01 -15.51
N ARG A 156 -20.88 8.92 -15.82
CA ARG A 156 -21.45 9.08 -17.17
C ARG A 156 -20.40 9.35 -18.25
N ARG A 157 -19.24 9.92 -17.92
CA ARG A 157 -18.14 10.12 -18.89
C ARG A 157 -17.48 8.82 -19.31
N TYR A 158 -17.36 7.86 -18.39
CA TYR A 158 -16.68 6.58 -18.63
C TYR A 158 -17.65 5.51 -19.10
N THR A 159 -18.93 5.65 -18.77
CA THR A 159 -19.94 4.68 -19.16
C THR A 159 -21.16 5.37 -19.78
N PRO A 160 -21.00 5.95 -20.99
CA PRO A 160 -22.10 6.63 -21.69
C PRO A 160 -23.24 5.69 -22.08
N ALA A 161 -23.00 4.37 -22.13
CA ALA A 161 -23.99 3.34 -22.40
C ALA A 161 -24.65 2.73 -21.15
N LEU A 162 -24.10 2.98 -19.95
CA LEU A 162 -24.77 2.55 -18.71
C LEU A 162 -25.69 3.68 -18.26
N GLU A 163 -26.99 3.55 -18.55
CA GLU A 163 -27.96 4.40 -17.89
C GLU A 163 -27.81 4.23 -16.37
N THR A 164 -27.43 5.30 -15.67
CA THR A 164 -27.55 5.38 -14.21
C THR A 164 -29.04 5.29 -13.86
N VAL A 165 -29.52 4.08 -13.60
CA VAL A 165 -30.91 3.84 -13.19
C VAL A 165 -31.07 4.34 -11.75
N THR A 166 -31.52 5.58 -11.59
CA THR A 166 -32.02 6.08 -10.32
C THR A 166 -33.41 5.51 -10.05
N GLY A 167 -33.49 4.25 -9.63
CA GLY A 167 -34.74 3.63 -9.20
C GLY A 167 -34.79 2.11 -9.38
N ALA A 168 -35.50 1.42 -8.49
CA ALA A 168 -35.62 -0.04 -8.49
C ALA A 168 -36.38 -0.62 -9.72
N ALA A 169 -37.00 0.21 -10.56
CA ALA A 169 -37.94 -0.24 -11.60
C ALA A 169 -37.33 -0.44 -13.01
N GLY A 170 -36.06 -0.08 -13.25
CA GLY A 170 -35.44 -0.14 -14.59
C GLY A 170 -34.64 -1.42 -14.91
N ALA A 171 -34.62 -2.41 -14.02
CA ALA A 171 -33.67 -3.53 -14.11
C ALA A 171 -33.99 -4.58 -15.20
N THR A 172 -35.21 -4.65 -15.71
CA THR A 172 -35.67 -5.77 -16.55
C THR A 172 -35.50 -5.58 -18.06
N ALA A 173 -35.17 -4.38 -18.55
CA ALA A 173 -35.17 -4.09 -20.00
C ALA A 173 -33.80 -4.18 -20.70
N PHE A 174 -32.68 -4.32 -19.97
CA PHE A 174 -31.34 -4.05 -20.52
C PHE A 174 -30.55 -5.27 -21.02
N VAL A 175 -30.94 -6.50 -20.64
CA VAL A 175 -30.14 -7.71 -20.89
C VAL A 175 -30.13 -8.13 -22.37
N GLU A 176 -31.10 -7.67 -23.17
CA GLU A 176 -31.31 -8.19 -24.53
C GLU A 176 -30.51 -7.46 -25.63
N GLN A 177 -29.91 -6.29 -25.35
CA GLN A 177 -29.38 -5.41 -26.41
C GLN A 177 -27.85 -5.42 -26.61
N PHE A 178 -27.04 -6.01 -25.70
CA PHE A 178 -25.57 -5.86 -25.71
C PHE A 178 -24.77 -7.17 -25.77
N GLY A 179 -25.29 -8.22 -26.42
CA GLY A 179 -24.63 -9.53 -26.59
C GLY A 179 -23.48 -9.59 -27.62
N GLY A 180 -22.74 -8.51 -27.86
CA GLY A 180 -21.60 -8.48 -28.79
C GLY A 180 -20.29 -8.20 -28.07
N ALA A 181 -19.46 -9.23 -27.87
CA ALA A 181 -18.11 -9.08 -27.29
C ALA A 181 -17.20 -8.25 -28.21
N PRO A 182 -16.44 -7.26 -27.69
CA PRO A 182 -15.50 -6.50 -28.49
C PRO A 182 -14.28 -7.34 -28.91
N ALA A 183 -13.69 -6.94 -30.04
CA ALA A 183 -12.64 -7.65 -30.77
C ALA A 183 -11.36 -8.01 -29.97
N SER A 184 -10.79 -9.17 -30.31
CA SER A 184 -9.55 -9.78 -29.79
C SER A 184 -8.36 -8.82 -29.76
N TYR A 185 -7.91 -8.45 -28.56
CA TYR A 185 -6.59 -7.90 -28.28
C TYR A 185 -5.63 -9.09 -28.13
N GLY A 186 -4.58 -9.17 -28.95
CA GLY A 186 -3.66 -10.32 -28.97
C GLY A 186 -3.21 -10.77 -27.57
N ASP A 187 -3.48 -12.03 -27.25
CA ASP A 187 -3.35 -12.64 -25.92
C ASP A 187 -1.93 -12.54 -25.35
N ARG A 188 -1.66 -11.49 -24.57
CA ARG A 188 -0.49 -11.46 -23.69
C ARG A 188 -0.84 -12.23 -22.42
N ARG A 189 -0.17 -13.34 -22.16
CA ARG A 189 -0.35 -14.13 -20.93
C ARG A 189 0.50 -13.59 -19.78
N ALA A 190 0.11 -13.87 -18.54
CA ALA A 190 0.93 -13.57 -17.37
C ALA A 190 2.25 -14.38 -17.38
N PRO A 191 3.33 -13.89 -16.72
CA PRO A 191 4.59 -14.63 -16.58
C PRO A 191 4.37 -15.96 -15.83
N ALA A 192 4.90 -17.04 -16.39
CA ALA A 192 4.86 -18.38 -15.80
C ALA A 192 6.06 -18.66 -14.90
N GLU A 193 6.10 -19.85 -14.29
CA GLU A 193 7.29 -20.31 -13.57
C GLU A 193 8.51 -20.36 -14.50
N GLY A 194 9.67 -19.92 -14.01
CA GLY A 194 10.88 -19.78 -14.82
C GLY A 194 10.94 -18.48 -15.65
N GLU A 195 9.90 -17.66 -15.65
CA GLU A 195 9.87 -16.33 -16.31
C GLU A 195 9.86 -15.20 -15.27
N CYS A 196 10.51 -14.08 -15.60
CA CYS A 196 10.62 -12.98 -14.66
C CYS A 196 9.28 -12.25 -14.49
N ALA A 197 8.80 -12.12 -13.26
CA ALA A 197 7.58 -11.36 -12.94
C ALA A 197 7.68 -9.85 -13.22
N VAL A 198 8.88 -9.29 -13.41
CA VAL A 198 9.06 -7.87 -13.81
C VAL A 198 9.09 -7.72 -15.32
N CYS A 199 10.00 -8.45 -15.97
CA CYS A 199 10.34 -8.20 -17.37
C CYS A 199 9.91 -9.31 -18.35
N GLY A 200 9.27 -10.37 -17.87
CA GLY A 200 8.82 -11.51 -18.68
C GLY A 200 9.93 -12.39 -19.24
N SER A 201 11.21 -12.05 -19.02
CA SER A 201 12.36 -12.77 -19.58
C SER A 201 12.68 -14.06 -18.83
N ALA A 202 13.23 -15.05 -19.55
CA ALA A 202 13.77 -16.30 -19.01
C ALA A 202 15.30 -16.39 -19.26
N PRO A 203 16.07 -17.14 -18.46
CA PRO A 203 15.65 -17.91 -17.29
C PRO A 203 15.48 -17.02 -16.04
N ALA A 204 14.53 -17.40 -15.18
CA ALA A 204 14.30 -16.79 -13.88
C ALA A 204 14.36 -17.84 -12.76
N SER A 205 14.71 -17.39 -11.56
CA SER A 205 14.67 -18.20 -10.34
C SER A 205 13.78 -17.54 -9.30
N PHE A 206 13.10 -18.35 -8.49
CA PHE A 206 12.33 -17.85 -7.36
C PHE A 206 13.27 -17.30 -6.27
N VAL A 207 13.12 -16.02 -5.93
CA VAL A 207 13.93 -15.37 -4.89
C VAL A 207 13.04 -14.71 -3.84
N VAL A 208 13.53 -14.67 -2.60
CA VAL A 208 12.90 -13.99 -1.47
C VAL A 208 13.89 -13.00 -0.88
N LEU A 209 13.72 -11.73 -1.23
CA LEU A 209 14.60 -10.65 -0.78
C LEU A 209 13.86 -9.78 0.23
N GLN A 210 14.55 -9.38 1.29
CA GLN A 210 13.95 -8.64 2.41
C GLN A 210 14.61 -7.27 2.60
N SER A 211 13.89 -6.33 3.19
CA SER A 211 14.49 -5.12 3.76
C SER A 211 13.98 -4.93 5.17
N VAL A 212 14.85 -4.46 6.07
CA VAL A 212 14.46 -4.05 7.42
C VAL A 212 14.76 -2.57 7.62
N VAL A 213 13.77 -1.85 8.14
CA VAL A 213 13.89 -0.47 8.60
C VAL A 213 13.48 -0.45 10.06
N SER A 214 14.16 0.31 10.91
CA SER A 214 13.83 0.41 12.32
C SER A 214 13.99 1.84 12.82
N ALA A 215 13.20 2.20 13.81
CA ALA A 215 13.32 3.45 14.56
C ALA A 215 12.96 3.18 16.02
N ALA A 216 13.88 3.50 16.93
CA ALA A 216 13.84 3.14 18.35
C ALA A 216 13.51 1.65 18.57
N VAL A 217 12.33 1.36 19.11
CA VAL A 217 11.85 0.00 19.38
C VAL A 217 11.05 -0.60 18.22
N PHE A 218 10.64 0.22 17.24
CA PHE A 218 9.86 -0.22 16.09
C PHE A 218 10.76 -0.75 14.99
N HIS A 219 10.32 -1.82 14.35
CA HIS A 219 10.94 -2.33 13.14
C HIS A 219 9.88 -2.74 12.13
N TRP A 220 10.21 -2.57 10.85
CA TRP A 220 9.38 -2.94 9.72
C TRP A 220 10.19 -3.80 8.77
N THR A 221 9.74 -5.03 8.58
CA THR A 221 10.30 -5.94 7.59
C THR A 221 9.42 -5.97 6.36
N SER A 222 9.99 -5.71 5.20
CA SER A 222 9.33 -5.92 3.90
C SER A 222 10.02 -7.08 3.17
N ALA A 223 9.25 -7.89 2.46
CA ALA A 223 9.77 -9.00 1.69
C ALA A 223 9.20 -8.96 0.27
N GLU A 224 10.07 -8.97 -0.73
CA GLU A 224 9.72 -9.19 -2.13
C GLU A 224 9.96 -10.67 -2.48
N ARG A 225 8.91 -11.32 -2.98
CA ARG A 225 8.92 -12.73 -3.39
C ARG A 225 8.49 -12.84 -4.83
N GLY A 226 9.17 -13.68 -5.60
CA GLY A 226 8.74 -14.01 -6.95
C GLY A 226 9.87 -14.51 -7.85
N TRP A 227 9.49 -14.95 -9.04
CA TRP A 227 10.41 -15.33 -10.11
C TRP A 227 11.10 -14.08 -10.68
N ARG A 228 12.42 -14.05 -10.63
CA ARG A 228 13.24 -12.93 -11.12
C ARG A 228 14.37 -13.47 -11.99
N CYS A 229 14.58 -12.85 -13.15
CA CYS A 229 15.80 -13.07 -13.94
C CYS A 229 17.01 -12.48 -13.20
N ARG A 230 18.23 -12.83 -13.64
CA ARG A 230 19.48 -12.40 -13.02
C ARG A 230 19.52 -10.89 -12.74
N ASP A 231 19.19 -10.08 -13.73
CA ASP A 231 19.39 -8.63 -13.68
C ASP A 231 18.31 -7.95 -12.83
N CYS A 232 17.04 -8.33 -13.00
CA CYS A 232 15.95 -7.86 -12.13
C CYS A 232 16.16 -8.26 -10.67
N ALA A 233 16.62 -9.49 -10.41
CA ALA A 233 16.94 -9.94 -9.05
C ALA A 233 18.08 -9.11 -8.45
N LEU A 234 19.11 -8.79 -9.24
CA LEU A 234 20.25 -8.00 -8.79
C LEU A 234 19.87 -6.54 -8.51
N ALA A 235 19.01 -5.95 -9.35
CA ALA A 235 18.45 -4.62 -9.14
C ALA A 235 17.64 -4.56 -7.83
N THR A 236 16.71 -5.50 -7.62
CA THR A 236 15.92 -5.60 -6.38
C THR A 236 16.81 -5.83 -5.16
N TYR A 237 17.80 -6.74 -5.23
CA TYR A 237 18.75 -7.00 -4.14
C TYR A 237 19.49 -5.72 -3.74
N ARG A 238 20.01 -4.97 -4.71
CA ARG A 238 20.75 -3.74 -4.44
C ARG A 238 19.86 -2.66 -3.85
N HIS A 239 18.64 -2.52 -4.35
CA HIS A 239 17.65 -1.58 -3.82
C HIS A 239 17.29 -1.89 -2.36
N LEU A 240 16.90 -3.13 -2.06
CA LEU A 240 16.49 -3.54 -0.71
C LEU A 240 17.65 -3.54 0.29
N THR A 241 18.86 -3.90 -0.15
CA THR A 241 20.06 -3.83 0.69
C THR A 241 20.41 -2.38 1.03
N ALA A 242 20.38 -1.47 0.05
CA ALA A 242 20.62 -0.05 0.30
C ALA A 242 19.55 0.55 1.24
N ARG A 243 18.28 0.18 1.05
CA ARG A 243 17.19 0.57 1.95
C ARG A 243 17.41 0.07 3.39
N THR A 244 17.88 -1.17 3.54
CA THR A 244 18.21 -1.74 4.84
C THR A 244 19.36 -0.99 5.51
N LEU A 245 20.45 -0.77 4.77
CA LEU A 245 21.61 -0.03 5.27
C LEU A 245 21.30 1.43 5.60
N LEU A 246 20.25 2.04 5.06
CA LEU A 246 19.82 3.38 5.49
C LEU A 246 18.91 3.33 6.71
N GLY A 247 18.05 2.32 6.77
CA GLY A 247 16.91 2.30 7.67
C GLY A 247 17.12 1.53 8.98
N CYS A 248 18.09 0.63 9.08
CA CYS A 248 18.17 -0.29 10.22
C CYS A 248 18.92 0.26 11.44
N TRP A 249 19.62 1.39 11.34
CA TRP A 249 20.51 1.85 12.42
C TRP A 249 19.82 2.61 13.55
N TRP A 250 18.59 3.06 13.33
CA TRP A 250 17.93 3.99 14.24
C TRP A 250 17.26 3.32 15.44
N GLY A 251 17.61 2.07 15.78
CA GLY A 251 16.92 1.31 16.82
C GLY A 251 17.32 -0.16 16.90
N VAL A 252 16.36 -1.02 17.27
CA VAL A 252 16.56 -2.48 17.39
C VAL A 252 17.00 -3.18 16.10
N GLY A 253 16.87 -2.51 14.95
CA GLY A 253 17.33 -3.01 13.65
C GLY A 253 18.86 -3.09 13.52
N VAL A 254 19.65 -2.55 14.45
CA VAL A 254 21.12 -2.66 14.43
C VAL A 254 21.58 -4.12 14.44
N ILE A 255 20.79 -5.01 15.07
CA ILE A 255 21.04 -6.47 15.10
C ILE A 255 20.43 -7.14 13.85
N GLY A 256 19.19 -6.79 13.49
CA GLY A 256 18.47 -7.42 12.38
C GLY A 256 19.01 -7.07 10.99
N GLY A 257 19.55 -5.87 10.81
CA GLY A 257 20.09 -5.36 9.55
C GLY A 257 21.19 -6.25 8.97
N PRO A 258 22.30 -6.51 9.71
CA PRO A 258 23.37 -7.41 9.26
C PRO A 258 22.86 -8.81 8.90
N VAL A 259 21.95 -9.37 9.69
CA VAL A 259 21.34 -10.69 9.44
C VAL A 259 20.57 -10.69 8.12
N VAL A 260 19.73 -9.68 7.87
CA VAL A 260 18.95 -9.55 6.62
C VAL A 260 19.87 -9.36 5.41
N VAL A 261 20.90 -8.53 5.51
CA VAL A 261 21.88 -8.31 4.43
C VAL A 261 22.59 -9.61 4.06
N LEU A 262 23.00 -10.40 5.06
CA LEU A 262 23.63 -11.70 4.86
C LEU A 262 22.66 -12.72 4.25
N ALA A 263 21.43 -12.80 4.79
CA ALA A 263 20.40 -13.71 4.29
C ALA A 263 20.05 -13.41 2.82
N ASN A 264 19.90 -12.14 2.45
CA ASN A 264 19.67 -11.72 1.07
C ASN A 264 20.83 -12.12 0.16
N ARG A 265 22.08 -11.97 0.61
CA ARG A 265 23.26 -12.38 -0.16
C ARG A 265 23.26 -13.88 -0.46
N LEU A 266 22.86 -14.70 0.52
CA LEU A 266 22.76 -16.16 0.33
C LEU A 266 21.60 -16.53 -0.59
N ARG A 267 20.42 -15.92 -0.40
CA ARG A 267 19.22 -16.17 -1.23
C ARG A 267 19.36 -15.68 -2.68
N MET A 268 20.29 -14.77 -2.94
CA MET A 268 20.59 -14.28 -4.29
C MET A 268 21.47 -15.26 -5.10
N ARG A 269 22.11 -16.26 -4.47
CA ARG A 269 23.02 -17.21 -5.14
C ARG A 269 22.40 -17.94 -6.34
N PRO A 270 21.15 -18.46 -6.30
CA PRO A 270 20.54 -19.11 -7.46
C PRO A 270 20.38 -18.16 -8.65
N ALA A 271 19.91 -16.94 -8.42
CA ALA A 271 19.72 -15.94 -9.47
C ALA A 271 21.03 -15.51 -10.13
N LEU A 272 22.14 -15.45 -9.38
CA LEU A 272 23.47 -15.12 -9.92
C LEU A 272 24.05 -16.23 -10.82
N ARG A 273 23.57 -17.46 -10.69
CA ARG A 273 23.99 -18.59 -11.53
C ARG A 273 23.24 -18.66 -12.86
N LEU A 274 22.20 -17.84 -13.04
CA LEU A 274 21.43 -17.80 -14.27
C LEU A 274 22.22 -17.19 -15.43
N GLY A 275 21.89 -17.66 -16.65
CA GLY A 275 22.33 -17.02 -17.89
C GLY A 275 21.78 -15.60 -18.06
N PRO A 276 22.20 -14.88 -19.12
CA PRO A 276 21.63 -13.59 -19.45
C PRO A 276 20.12 -13.69 -19.74
N PRO A 277 19.31 -12.68 -19.36
CA PRO A 277 17.87 -12.70 -19.60
C PRO A 277 17.54 -12.61 -21.10
N GLN A 278 16.70 -13.52 -21.57
CA GLN A 278 16.17 -13.58 -22.93
C GLN A 278 14.67 -13.23 -22.92
N PRO A 279 14.19 -12.30 -23.76
CA PRO A 279 12.77 -11.94 -23.82
C PRO A 279 11.92 -13.13 -24.25
N THR A 280 10.78 -13.35 -23.56
CA THR A 280 9.80 -14.37 -23.98
C THR A 280 8.64 -13.70 -24.74
N PRO A 281 8.39 -14.08 -26.00
CA PRO A 281 7.26 -13.55 -26.78
C PRO A 281 5.91 -13.86 -26.11
N GLY A 282 4.97 -12.91 -26.19
CA GLY A 282 3.60 -13.11 -25.71
C GLY A 282 3.41 -13.01 -24.18
N VAL A 283 4.44 -12.63 -23.42
CA VAL A 283 4.33 -12.44 -21.97
C VAL A 283 4.03 -10.98 -21.63
N ALA A 284 2.95 -10.73 -20.88
CA ALA A 284 2.63 -9.44 -20.29
C ALA A 284 3.60 -9.18 -19.11
N ALA A 285 4.52 -8.24 -19.29
CA ALA A 285 5.49 -7.85 -18.29
C ALA A 285 5.28 -6.41 -17.81
N LEU A 286 5.57 -6.14 -16.54
CA LEU A 286 5.52 -4.79 -15.96
C LEU A 286 6.52 -3.84 -16.63
N SER A 287 7.66 -4.37 -17.06
CA SER A 287 8.68 -3.66 -17.82
C SER A 287 9.05 -4.45 -19.09
N PRO A 288 9.18 -3.82 -20.27
CA PRO A 288 9.54 -4.52 -21.50
C PRO A 288 11.02 -4.94 -21.54
N ARG A 289 11.85 -4.50 -20.59
CA ARG A 289 13.28 -4.81 -20.50
C ARG A 289 13.67 -5.17 -19.06
N PRO A 290 14.74 -5.97 -18.87
CA PRO A 290 15.29 -6.21 -17.54
C PRO A 290 15.66 -4.90 -16.83
N LEU A 291 15.45 -4.84 -15.52
CA LEU A 291 15.84 -3.69 -14.71
C LEU A 291 17.36 -3.54 -14.72
N ASP A 292 17.85 -2.31 -14.89
CA ASP A 292 19.27 -2.01 -14.75
C ASP A 292 19.70 -2.18 -13.27
N PRO A 293 20.63 -3.11 -12.97
CA PRO A 293 21.16 -3.27 -11.62
C PRO A 293 21.92 -2.04 -11.11
N GLY A 294 22.34 -1.13 -12.00
CA GLY A 294 23.08 0.09 -11.68
C GLY A 294 24.42 -0.18 -10.98
N PRO A 295 24.93 0.77 -10.18
CA PRO A 295 26.15 0.57 -9.40
C PRO A 295 25.96 -0.40 -8.22
N ARG A 296 27.08 -0.93 -7.72
CA ARG A 296 27.14 -1.80 -6.53
C ARG A 296 26.56 -1.07 -5.30
N VAL A 297 26.12 -1.83 -4.29
CA VAL A 297 25.47 -1.27 -3.08
C VAL A 297 26.31 -0.15 -2.45
N LEU A 298 27.61 -0.39 -2.23
CA LEU A 298 28.53 0.59 -1.62
C LEU A 298 29.00 1.70 -2.56
N ALA A 299 28.60 1.68 -3.83
CA ALA A 299 28.83 2.76 -4.78
C ALA A 299 27.59 3.65 -4.96
N ARG A 300 26.46 3.32 -4.29
CA ARG A 300 25.25 4.13 -4.28
C ARG A 300 25.30 5.11 -3.10
N PRO A 301 24.84 6.37 -3.26
CA PRO A 301 24.79 7.33 -2.16
C PRO A 301 24.11 6.75 -0.91
N GLY A 302 23.00 6.04 -1.09
CA GLY A 302 22.30 5.38 0.01
C GLY A 302 23.11 4.29 0.72
N GLY A 303 23.87 3.48 -0.02
CA GLY A 303 24.71 2.45 0.60
C GLY A 303 25.93 3.04 1.31
N ILE A 304 26.52 4.10 0.75
CA ILE A 304 27.65 4.83 1.37
C ILE A 304 27.19 5.48 2.67
N VAL A 305 26.18 6.35 2.60
CA VAL A 305 25.64 7.08 3.76
C VAL A 305 25.17 6.08 4.82
N GLY A 306 24.41 5.07 4.43
CA GLY A 306 23.92 4.05 5.34
C GLY A 306 25.04 3.31 6.07
N THR A 307 26.08 2.88 5.35
CA THR A 307 27.22 2.19 5.97
C THR A 307 28.01 3.10 6.90
N LEU A 308 28.26 4.36 6.50
CA LEU A 308 28.97 5.33 7.35
C LEU A 308 28.22 5.61 8.64
N VAL A 309 26.90 5.84 8.58
CA VAL A 309 26.06 6.03 9.76
C VAL A 309 26.12 4.80 10.68
N GLY A 310 26.04 3.59 10.12
CA GLY A 310 26.14 2.36 10.89
C GLY A 310 27.49 2.22 11.60
N VAL A 311 28.60 2.51 10.91
CA VAL A 311 29.95 2.46 11.50
C VAL A 311 30.07 3.48 12.63
N VAL A 312 29.68 4.73 12.41
CA VAL A 312 29.78 5.81 13.42
C VAL A 312 28.96 5.47 14.66
N LEU A 313 27.70 5.03 14.50
CA LEU A 313 26.85 4.68 15.62
C LEU A 313 27.40 3.48 16.41
N THR A 314 27.92 2.48 15.72
CA THR A 314 28.52 1.30 16.37
C THR A 314 29.76 1.69 17.19
N LEU A 315 30.63 2.53 16.64
CA LEU A 315 31.82 3.03 17.33
C LEU A 315 31.45 3.90 18.55
N LEU A 316 30.45 4.77 18.42
CA LEU A 316 29.96 5.60 19.51
C LEU A 316 29.40 4.76 20.66
N VAL A 317 28.59 3.74 20.35
CA VAL A 317 28.06 2.82 21.36
C VAL A 317 29.20 2.05 22.05
N ALA A 318 30.16 1.53 21.28
CA ALA A 318 31.32 0.83 21.82
C ALA A 318 32.15 1.74 22.75
N PHE A 319 32.36 3.00 22.36
CA PHE A 319 33.07 3.99 23.17
C PHE A 319 32.34 4.29 24.48
N VAL A 320 31.02 4.50 24.46
CA VAL A 320 30.23 4.74 25.67
C VAL A 320 30.29 3.54 26.62
N ILE A 321 30.13 2.32 26.09
CA ILE A 321 30.25 1.09 26.89
C ILE A 321 31.64 1.00 27.53
N PHE A 322 32.69 1.27 26.75
CA PHE A 322 34.06 1.25 27.26
C PHE A 322 34.28 2.29 28.37
N ALA A 323 33.84 3.54 28.15
CA ALA A 323 33.95 4.61 29.14
C ALA A 323 33.24 4.27 30.45
N LEU A 324 32.01 3.74 30.37
CA LEU A 324 31.24 3.30 31.54
C LEU A 324 31.86 2.11 32.27
N ALA A 325 32.57 1.23 31.56
CA ALA A 325 33.27 0.11 32.18
C ALA A 325 34.55 0.54 32.91
N THR A 326 35.07 1.73 32.62
CA THR A 326 36.32 2.26 33.21
C THR A 326 36.10 3.26 34.36
N THR A 327 34.86 3.71 34.59
CA THR A 327 34.47 4.58 35.72
C THR A 327 33.92 3.77 36.87
#